data_AF-A0A3A0E703-F1
#
_entry.id   AF-A0A3A0E703-F1
#
_cell.length_a   1.000
_cell.length_b   1.000
_cell.length_c   1.000
_cell.angle_alpha   90.00
_cell.angle_beta   90.00
_cell.angle_gamma   90.00
#
_symmetry.space_group_name_H-M   'P 1'
#
loop_
_entity.id
_entity.type
_entity.pdbx_description
1 polymer ?
#
loop_
_entity_poly.entity_id
_entity_poly.type
_entity_poly.pdbx_seq_one_letter_code
_entity_poly.pdbx_strand_id
1 'polypeptide(L)'
;MSVADMKDAPAAPPPAAPGQPVPLGDILARSLEALVAAGRIDAACSLAGLACAATRHTDMRQWKRFNALLHRWSAKAPEPGRPLAAAK
;
A
#
# COMPACT_ATOMS: atom_id res chain seq x y z
N MET A 1 -5.34 23.16 29.43
CA MET A 1 -6.14 22.65 28.30
C MET A 1 -5.29 22.65 27.04
N SER A 2 -5.16 21.49 26.39
CA SER A 2 -4.39 21.24 25.16
C SER A 2 -5.13 21.67 23.89
N VAL A 3 -4.37 22.13 22.89
CA VAL A 3 -4.71 22.09 21.47
C VAL A 3 -3.67 21.16 20.81
N ALA A 4 -3.97 19.88 20.62
CA ALA A 4 -4.56 19.31 19.40
C ALA A 4 -3.65 19.49 18.16
N ASP A 5 -2.69 18.58 18.02
CA ASP A 5 -2.61 17.65 16.88
C ASP A 5 -2.93 18.24 15.48
N MET A 6 -2.19 19.24 15.03
CA MET A 6 -2.11 19.55 13.60
C MET A 6 -1.09 18.61 12.96
N LYS A 7 -1.58 17.40 12.71
CA LYS A 7 -0.97 16.36 11.89
C LYS A 7 -0.46 16.96 10.58
N ASP A 8 0.86 17.12 10.50
CA ASP A 8 1.61 17.41 9.28
C ASP A 8 1.28 16.32 8.26
N ALA A 9 0.28 16.60 7.42
CA ALA A 9 0.05 15.82 6.23
C ALA A 9 1.20 16.17 5.29
N PRO A 10 2.05 15.21 4.87
CA PRO A 10 3.09 15.55 3.93
C PRO A 10 2.41 16.08 2.67
N ALA A 11 2.73 17.32 2.33
CA ALA A 11 2.35 17.92 1.06
C ALA A 11 2.66 16.90 -0.03
N ALA A 12 1.67 16.61 -0.88
CA ALA A 12 1.87 15.72 -2.01
C ALA A 12 3.13 16.18 -2.75
N PRO A 13 4.08 15.26 -3.05
CA PRO A 13 5.32 15.64 -3.70
C PRO A 13 4.97 16.39 -5.00
N PRO A 14 5.74 17.45 -5.34
CA PRO A 14 5.46 18.22 -6.55
C PRO A 14 5.37 17.25 -7.75
N PRO A 15 4.47 17.50 -8.70
CA PRO A 15 4.36 16.66 -9.88
C PRO A 15 5.74 16.57 -10.55
N ALA A 16 6.19 15.35 -10.82
CA ALA A 16 7.49 15.12 -11.44
C ALA A 16 7.59 15.93 -12.74
N ALA A 17 8.74 16.55 -12.96
CA ALA A 17 9.00 17.31 -14.18
C ALA A 17 8.74 16.43 -15.42
N PRO A 18 8.17 16.99 -16.51
CA PRO A 18 7.89 16.21 -17.72
C PRO A 18 9.18 15.55 -18.23
N GLY A 19 9.13 14.22 -18.39
CA GLY A 19 10.25 13.40 -18.85
C GLY A 19 11.01 12.61 -17.77
N GLN A 20 10.67 12.77 -16.48
CA GLN A 20 11.30 11.96 -15.43
C GLN A 20 10.67 10.56 -15.35
N PRO A 21 11.46 9.48 -15.37
CA PRO A 21 10.92 8.12 -15.30
C PRO A 21 10.23 7.92 -13.96
N VAL A 22 8.98 7.48 -13.98
CA VAL A 22 8.26 7.12 -12.76
C VAL A 22 9.00 5.96 -12.11
N PRO A 23 9.40 6.06 -10.83
CA PRO A 23 10.09 4.97 -10.15
C PRO A 23 9.24 3.70 -10.19
N LEU A 24 9.86 2.56 -10.50
CA LEU A 24 9.15 1.27 -10.58
C LEU A 24 8.38 0.96 -9.28
N GLY A 25 8.94 1.34 -8.13
CA GLY A 25 8.29 1.20 -6.83
C GLY A 25 7.00 2.01 -6.68
N ASP A 26 6.91 3.19 -7.31
CA ASP A 26 5.69 3.99 -7.36
C ASP A 26 4.63 3.35 -8.23
N ILE A 27 5.03 2.79 -9.38
CA ILE A 27 4.12 2.04 -10.26
C ILE A 27 3.56 0.83 -9.52
N LEU A 28 4.42 0.05 -8.86
CA LEU A 28 4.01 -1.10 -8.05
C LEU A 28 3.05 -0.71 -6.92
N ALA A 29 3.35 0.36 -6.18
CA ALA A 29 2.47 0.83 -5.11
C ALA A 29 1.07 1.20 -5.64
N ARG A 30 1.00 1.94 -6.75
CA ARG A 30 -0.28 2.32 -7.39
C ARG A 30 -1.06 1.09 -7.88
N SER A 31 -0.38 0.09 -8.42
CA SER A 31 -1.00 -1.16 -8.86
C SER A 31 -1.59 -1.95 -7.68
N LEU A 32 -0.89 -2.01 -6.54
CA LEU A 32 -1.39 -2.66 -5.34
C LEU A 32 -2.60 -1.92 -4.74
N GLU A 33 -2.56 -0.58 -4.73
CA GLU A 33 -3.71 0.24 -4.31
C GLU A 33 -4.94 0.01 -5.21
N ALA A 34 -4.74 -0.13 -6.52
CA ALA A 34 -5.82 -0.44 -7.46
C ALA A 34 -6.45 -1.81 -7.19
N LEU A 35 -5.66 -2.82 -6.79
CA LEU A 35 -6.21 -4.12 -6.38
C LEU A 35 -7.08 -4.02 -5.13
N VAL A 36 -6.64 -3.24 -4.13
CA VAL A 36 -7.43 -2.98 -2.92
C VAL A 36 -8.72 -2.25 -3.26
N ALA A 37 -8.67 -1.24 -4.12
CA ALA A 37 -9.85 -0.51 -4.59
C ALA A 37 -10.85 -1.41 -5.34
N ALA A 38 -10.35 -2.44 -6.04
CA ALA A 38 -11.15 -3.46 -6.71
C ALA A 38 -11.66 -4.58 -5.76
N GLY A 39 -11.46 -4.45 -4.44
CA GLY A 39 -11.85 -5.46 -3.45
C GLY A 39 -10.94 -6.69 -3.40
N ARG A 40 -9.83 -6.70 -4.13
CA ARG A 40 -8.87 -7.81 -4.22
C ARG A 40 -7.77 -7.68 -3.17
N ILE A 41 -8.15 -7.48 -1.90
CA ILE A 41 -7.24 -7.20 -0.79
C ILE A 41 -6.25 -8.35 -0.56
N ASP A 42 -6.70 -9.61 -0.65
CA ASP A 42 -5.84 -10.79 -0.49
C ASP A 42 -4.69 -10.82 -1.52
N ALA A 43 -5.03 -10.61 -2.80
CA ALA A 43 -4.05 -10.54 -3.88
C ALA A 43 -3.07 -9.37 -3.68
N ALA A 44 -3.56 -8.21 -3.22
CA ALA A 44 -2.72 -7.07 -2.91
C ALA A 44 -1.73 -7.37 -1.76
N CYS A 45 -2.19 -8.02 -0.69
CA CYS A 45 -1.35 -8.43 0.43
C CYS A 45 -0.28 -9.45 0.00
N SER A 46 -0.65 -10.44 -0.80
CA SER A 46 0.28 -11.44 -1.32
C SER A 46 1.40 -10.80 -2.16
N LEU A 47 1.04 -9.94 -3.12
CA LEU A 47 2.00 -9.23 -3.96
C LEU A 47 2.85 -8.23 -3.16
N ALA A 48 2.28 -7.53 -2.17
CA ALA A 48 3.02 -6.64 -1.29
C ALA A 48 4.06 -7.41 -0.45
N GLY A 49 3.74 -8.63 0.02
CA GLY A 49 4.68 -9.51 0.70
C GLY A 49 5.87 -9.89 -0.18
N LEU A 50 5.62 -10.23 -1.45
CA LEU A 50 6.68 -10.50 -2.43
C LEU A 50 7.57 -9.26 -2.68
N ALA A 51 6.96 -8.09 -2.83
CA ALA A 51 7.69 -6.83 -3.00
C ALA A 51 8.57 -6.51 -1.77
N CYS A 52 8.08 -6.75 -0.55
CA CYS A 52 8.88 -6.65 0.67
C CYS A 52 10.07 -7.60 0.64
N ALA A 53 9.86 -8.88 0.29
CA ALA A 53 10.94 -9.86 0.23
C ALA A 53 12.03 -9.48 -0.80
N ALA A 54 11.63 -8.94 -1.95
CA ALA A 54 12.55 -8.52 -3.00
C ALA A 54 13.37 -7.26 -2.64
N THR A 55 12.82 -6.38 -1.80
CA THR A 55 13.44 -5.07 -1.48
C THR A 55 14.16 -5.02 -0.14
N ARG A 56 13.89 -5.96 0.79
CA ARG A 56 14.39 -5.93 2.19
C ARG A 56 15.92 -5.78 2.35
N HIS A 57 16.71 -6.20 1.36
CA HIS A 57 18.17 -6.11 1.40
C HIS A 57 18.78 -5.15 0.37
N THR A 58 17.98 -4.67 -0.57
CA THR A 58 18.45 -3.92 -1.75
C THR A 58 17.97 -2.48 -1.74
N ASP A 59 16.77 -2.22 -1.22
CA ASP A 59 16.18 -0.89 -1.14
C ASP A 59 15.30 -0.76 0.10
N MET A 60 15.93 -0.26 1.18
CA MET A 60 15.29 -0.09 2.47
C MET A 60 14.14 0.91 2.44
N ARG A 61 14.15 1.88 1.51
CA ARG A 61 13.09 2.88 1.36
C ARG A 61 11.85 2.23 0.75
N GLN A 62 12.02 1.43 -0.31
CA GLN A 62 10.91 0.68 -0.92
C GLN A 62 10.37 -0.38 0.03
N TRP A 63 11.23 -1.10 0.75
CA TRP A 63 10.81 -2.07 1.75
C TRP A 63 9.89 -1.45 2.80
N LYS A 64 10.28 -0.33 3.42
CA LYS A 64 9.44 0.36 4.42
C LYS A 64 8.06 0.74 3.87
N ARG A 65 8.01 1.21 2.62
CA ARG A 65 6.76 1.60 1.97
C ARG A 65 5.83 0.42 1.76
N PHE A 66 6.32 -0.65 1.13
CA PHE A 66 5.51 -1.84 0.88
C PHE A 66 5.07 -2.50 2.19
N ASN A 67 5.94 -2.51 3.20
CA ASN A 67 5.60 -3.04 4.51
C ASN A 67 4.48 -2.25 5.19
N ALA A 68 4.51 -0.92 5.12
CA ALA A 68 3.44 -0.08 5.65
C ALA A 68 2.09 -0.31 4.94
N LEU A 69 2.10 -0.46 3.61
CA LEU A 69 0.91 -0.79 2.83
C LEU A 69 0.35 -2.17 3.22
N LEU A 70 1.22 -3.18 3.32
CA LEU A 70 0.85 -4.54 3.72
C LEU A 70 0.17 -4.55 5.09
N HIS A 71 0.76 -3.93 6.12
CA HIS A 71 0.15 -3.89 7.45
C HIS A 71 -1.20 -3.15 7.45
N ARG A 72 -1.30 -2.04 6.72
CA ARG A 72 -2.55 -1.26 6.60
C ARG A 72 -3.68 -2.09 6.00
N TRP A 73 -3.39 -2.90 4.99
CA TRP A 73 -4.40 -3.70 4.29
C TRP A 73 -4.68 -5.03 4.99
N SER A 74 -3.68 -5.64 5.62
CA SER A 74 -3.88 -6.82 6.46
C SER A 74 -4.86 -6.54 7.61
N ALA A 75 -4.86 -5.32 8.16
CA ALA A 75 -5.85 -4.89 9.14
C ALA A 75 -7.27 -4.69 8.57
N LYS A 76 -7.40 -4.62 7.24
CA LYS A 76 -8.68 -4.46 6.52
C LYS A 76 -9.14 -5.75 5.84
N ALA A 77 -8.27 -6.76 5.75
CA ALA A 77 -8.60 -8.01 5.12
C ALA A 77 -9.70 -8.71 5.95
N PRO A 78 -10.82 -9.11 5.32
CA PRO A 78 -11.77 -9.97 6.00
C PRO A 78 -11.06 -11.27 6.39
N GLU A 79 -11.44 -11.80 7.55
CA GLU A 79 -10.81 -12.96 8.15
C GLU A 79 -10.80 -14.13 7.15
N PRO A 80 -9.65 -14.79 6.91
CA PRO A 80 -9.59 -15.90 5.98
C PRO A 80 -10.54 -17.00 6.44
N GLY A 81 -11.56 -17.30 5.62
CA GLY A 81 -12.53 -18.36 5.88
C GLY A 81 -13.94 -17.92 6.24
N ARG A 82 -14.28 -16.62 6.25
CA ARG A 82 -15.69 -16.21 6.38
C ARG A 82 -16.38 -16.27 5.01
N PRO A 83 -17.32 -17.22 4.76
CA PRO A 83 -18.07 -17.22 3.52
C PRO A 83 -18.87 -15.92 3.41
N LEU A 84 -18.76 -15.24 2.27
CA LEU A 84 -19.70 -14.20 1.87
C LEU A 84 -21.08 -14.87 1.83
N ALA A 85 -21.92 -14.55 2.83
CA ALA A 85 -23.27 -15.09 2.90
C ALA A 85 -23.96 -14.85 1.56
N ALA A 86 -24.42 -15.94 0.94
CA ALA A 86 -25.17 -15.90 -0.31
C ALA A 86 -26.35 -14.93 -0.14
N ALA A 87 -26.30 -13.83 -0.87
CA ALA A 87 -27.42 -12.92 -0.97
C ALA A 87 -28.59 -13.69 -1.60
N LYS A 88 -29.71 -13.70 -0.87
CA LYS A 88 -30.96 -14.38 -1.21
C LYS A 88 -31.71 -13.65 -2.32
#